data_AF-A0AAD2HM91-F1
#
_entry.id   AF-A0AAD2HM91-F1
#
_cell.length_a   1.000
_cell.length_b   1.000
_cell.length_c   1.000
_cell.angle_alpha   90.00
_cell.angle_beta   90.00
_cell.angle_gamma   90.00
#
_symmetry.space_group_name_H-M   'P 1'
#
loop_
_entity.id
_entity.type
_entity.pdbx_description
1 polymer ?
#
loop_
_entity_poly.entity_id
_entity_poly.type
_entity_poly.pdbx_seq_one_letter_code
_entity_poly.pdbx_strand_id
1 'polypeptide(L)'
;MRLYASIFRTMSSSSSTLVQIASYNTNLQGDNGVPQDLVDWLNPTFQASLLISDAPANGRYVSSRLIYRRRLNSSDIIAVGFQELLPLYLGLSGLSNKVINNRNAHILEQIEAHSKERYALIAKVVNGGVALLVYARDAGIARTACDVQTSWTGSGPAYMGNKEDGPDALDSFVCAHLTAHAEKLSNRIADWNHIVGTLLFDGRSTLYETSHLFVLGDMNFRVVLPADHPLKGATSATLGQALSTHSVRENLKEFDQLLCERRKPGSRLFVGLRESEFWGFKCSYKYYIGGVDHYSEKRTPSWTDRILYTTYTDSPDVADGSTITNLLYTSIPGYTTSDHKPIVSLLLLPPTSTSHRDSAPLIRLPDSYLPMPDSAANRKRYTGRVIDRIVGRIWWLLTILGAGSAVVGIFNFIIGLGAWGWWRTLKTQTTDV
;
A
#
# COMPACT_ATOMS: atom_id res chain seq x y z
N MET A 1 0.23 -10.08 -1.81
CA MET A 1 -0.77 -10.05 -0.70
C MET A 1 -1.40 -8.67 -0.66
N ARG A 2 -2.63 -8.51 -0.14
CA ARG A 2 -3.31 -7.20 -0.01
C ARG A 2 -4.13 -7.10 1.25
N LEU A 3 -4.60 -5.89 1.48
CA LEU A 3 -5.45 -5.45 2.57
C LEU A 3 -6.44 -4.39 2.13
N TYR A 4 -7.47 -4.23 2.96
CA TYR A 4 -8.53 -3.28 2.75
C TYR A 4 -9.18 -2.82 4.06
N ALA A 5 -9.39 -1.52 4.17
CA ALA A 5 -10.19 -0.90 5.22
C ALA A 5 -11.27 -0.04 4.54
N SER A 6 -12.52 -0.31 4.86
CA SER A 6 -13.63 0.60 4.57
C SER A 6 -13.88 1.46 5.80
N ILE A 7 -14.18 2.73 5.60
CA ILE A 7 -14.62 3.61 6.67
C ILE A 7 -15.99 4.17 6.33
N PHE A 8 -16.96 3.68 7.09
CA PHE A 8 -18.32 4.18 7.12
C PHE A 8 -18.40 5.38 8.06
N ARG A 9 -19.24 6.34 7.71
CA ARG A 9 -19.36 7.63 8.40
C ARG A 9 -20.78 8.13 8.29
N THR A 10 -21.30 8.67 9.38
CA THR A 10 -22.56 9.43 9.37
C THR A 10 -22.40 10.65 8.44
N MET A 11 -23.34 10.84 7.51
CA MET A 11 -23.29 11.90 6.51
C MET A 11 -23.58 13.27 7.13
N SER A 12 -22.55 13.86 7.76
CA SER A 12 -22.69 15.11 8.53
C SER A 12 -21.49 16.07 8.39
N SER A 13 -20.75 16.02 7.29
CA SER A 13 -19.79 17.07 6.91
C SER A 13 -20.20 17.74 5.61
N SER A 14 -20.59 19.01 5.69
CA SER A 14 -20.71 19.91 4.52
C SER A 14 -19.37 20.50 4.09
N SER A 15 -18.25 20.02 4.64
CA SER A 15 -16.90 20.55 4.41
C SER A 15 -15.99 19.53 3.71
N SER A 16 -15.14 20.02 2.81
CA SER A 16 -14.14 19.18 2.12
C SER A 16 -13.17 18.51 3.10
N THR A 17 -13.16 17.19 3.11
CA THR A 17 -12.22 16.36 3.88
C THR A 17 -10.79 16.49 3.33
N LEU A 18 -9.80 16.61 4.20
CA LEU A 18 -8.37 16.48 3.88
C LEU A 18 -7.87 15.06 4.19
N VAL A 19 -7.33 14.37 3.20
CA VAL A 19 -6.92 12.96 3.30
C VAL A 19 -5.44 12.84 3.00
N GLN A 20 -4.68 12.39 3.98
CA GLN A 20 -3.25 12.10 3.85
C GLN A 20 -3.06 10.59 3.69
N ILE A 21 -2.29 10.19 2.69
CA ILE A 21 -2.07 8.79 2.35
C ILE A 21 -0.58 8.55 2.25
N ALA A 22 -0.06 7.61 3.03
CA ALA A 22 1.35 7.22 3.03
C ALA A 22 1.51 5.73 2.69
N SER A 23 2.53 5.38 1.91
CA SER A 23 2.88 4.00 1.58
C SER A 23 4.38 3.74 1.74
N TYR A 24 4.73 2.57 2.28
CA TYR A 24 6.13 2.16 2.44
C TYR A 24 6.32 0.64 2.45
N ASN A 25 7.06 0.10 1.47
CA ASN A 25 7.65 -1.23 1.58
C ASN A 25 8.85 -1.19 2.55
N THR A 26 8.75 -1.90 3.68
CA THR A 26 9.73 -1.88 4.78
C THR A 26 10.79 -2.97 4.70
N ASN A 27 10.90 -3.72 3.59
CA ASN A 27 11.97 -4.69 3.35
C ASN A 27 12.21 -5.67 4.53
N LEU A 28 11.11 -6.28 4.99
CA LEU A 28 11.02 -7.31 6.03
C LEU A 28 11.61 -6.95 7.41
N GLN A 29 11.85 -5.66 7.70
CA GLN A 29 12.56 -5.25 8.93
C GLN A 29 11.81 -5.55 10.24
N GLY A 30 10.48 -5.63 10.25
CA GLY A 30 9.73 -5.90 11.49
C GLY A 30 9.88 -4.77 12.50
N ASP A 31 10.21 -5.14 13.75
CA ASP A 31 10.54 -4.20 14.82
C ASP A 31 11.92 -3.54 14.63
N ASN A 32 12.83 -4.10 13.82
CA ASN A 32 14.18 -3.52 13.61
C ASN A 32 14.14 -2.21 12.78
N GLY A 33 12.99 -1.91 12.17
CA GLY A 33 12.74 -0.65 11.49
C GLY A 33 12.03 0.40 12.37
N VAL A 34 12.17 0.35 13.70
CA VAL A 34 11.82 1.44 14.62
C VAL A 34 12.96 1.65 15.64
N PRO A 35 13.13 2.87 16.20
CA PRO A 35 12.42 4.10 15.83
C PRO A 35 12.85 4.63 14.45
N GLN A 36 11.92 5.31 13.79
CA GLN A 36 12.19 6.15 12.62
C GLN A 36 11.51 7.49 12.89
N ASP A 37 12.18 8.59 12.61
CA ASP A 37 11.52 9.90 12.56
C ASP A 37 10.37 9.82 11.55
N LEU A 38 9.14 10.14 11.97
CA LEU A 38 7.97 10.18 11.10
C LEU A 38 7.44 11.61 10.86
N VAL A 39 8.20 12.66 11.19
CA VAL A 39 7.82 14.07 10.97
C VAL A 39 7.47 14.33 9.51
N ASP A 40 8.36 13.97 8.58
CA ASP A 40 8.13 14.12 7.14
C ASP A 40 6.92 13.30 6.65
N TRP A 41 6.63 12.18 7.32
CA TRP A 41 5.52 11.27 7.01
C TRP A 41 4.16 11.81 7.47
N LEU A 42 4.15 12.53 8.60
CA LEU A 42 2.95 12.89 9.33
C LEU A 42 2.61 14.38 9.23
N ASN A 43 3.59 15.26 8.98
CA ASN A 43 3.39 16.69 8.72
C ASN A 43 3.92 17.13 7.33
N PRO A 44 3.41 16.55 6.23
CA PRO A 44 3.82 16.91 4.87
C PRO A 44 3.51 18.36 4.49
N THR A 45 2.64 19.06 5.24
CA THR A 45 2.32 20.48 5.05
C THR A 45 3.56 21.37 5.15
N PHE A 46 4.59 20.97 5.92
CA PHE A 46 5.87 21.69 5.96
C PHE A 46 6.66 21.53 4.65
N GLN A 47 6.86 20.30 4.15
CA GLN A 47 7.54 20.06 2.86
C GLN A 47 6.78 20.67 1.67
N ALA A 48 5.45 20.57 1.66
CA ALA A 48 4.61 21.23 0.67
C ALA A 48 4.81 22.76 0.67
N SER A 49 5.09 23.36 1.83
CA SER A 49 5.33 24.81 1.91
C SER A 49 6.64 25.25 1.24
N LEU A 50 7.64 24.37 1.14
CA LEU A 50 8.93 24.57 0.46
C LEU A 50 8.82 24.25 -1.04
N LEU A 51 8.17 23.14 -1.40
CA LEU A 51 7.95 22.77 -2.80
C LEU A 51 7.10 23.81 -3.56
N ILE A 52 6.30 24.61 -2.84
CA ILE A 52 5.50 25.71 -3.39
C ILE A 52 6.29 27.03 -3.50
N SER A 53 7.35 27.25 -2.72
CA SER A 53 8.19 28.46 -2.87
C SER A 53 9.11 28.38 -4.09
N ASP A 54 9.53 27.17 -4.46
CA ASP A 54 10.51 26.94 -5.53
C ASP A 54 9.84 26.69 -6.90
N ALA A 55 8.51 26.67 -6.96
CA ALA A 55 7.74 26.46 -8.18
C ALA A 55 7.73 27.71 -9.08
N PRO A 56 8.14 27.62 -10.37
CA PRO A 56 8.16 28.77 -11.26
C PRO A 56 6.75 29.29 -11.55
N ALA A 57 6.58 30.62 -11.58
CA ALA A 57 5.28 31.30 -11.65
C ALA A 57 4.44 31.06 -12.93
N ASN A 58 4.95 30.30 -13.89
CA ASN A 58 4.46 30.24 -15.27
C ASN A 58 3.52 29.05 -15.55
N GLY A 59 2.45 28.90 -14.76
CA GLY A 59 1.24 28.20 -15.21
C GLY A 59 0.60 27.15 -14.29
N ARG A 60 -0.73 27.02 -14.46
CA ARG A 60 -1.63 25.92 -14.04
C ARG A 60 -1.81 25.55 -12.56
N TYR A 61 -1.10 26.10 -11.58
CA TYR A 61 -1.37 25.84 -10.16
C TYR A 61 -2.33 26.83 -9.48
N VAL A 62 -3.62 26.73 -9.81
CA VAL A 62 -4.75 27.39 -9.09
C VAL A 62 -4.80 27.00 -7.60
N SER A 63 -4.23 25.83 -7.26
CA SER A 63 -4.19 25.28 -5.91
C SER A 63 -3.46 26.17 -4.89
N SER A 64 -2.48 26.96 -5.32
CA SER A 64 -1.59 27.77 -4.45
C SER A 64 -2.32 28.61 -3.38
N ARG A 65 -3.41 29.30 -3.73
CA ARG A 65 -4.18 30.14 -2.79
C ARG A 65 -5.11 29.34 -1.86
N LEU A 66 -5.52 28.14 -2.28
CA LEU A 66 -6.30 27.21 -1.46
C LEU A 66 -5.39 26.47 -0.47
N ILE A 67 -4.22 26.00 -0.93
CA ILE A 67 -3.16 25.46 -0.06
C ILE A 67 -2.74 26.51 0.96
N TYR A 68 -2.53 27.78 0.56
CA TYR A 68 -2.17 28.84 1.52
C TYR A 68 -3.24 29.05 2.61
N ARG A 69 -4.53 28.80 2.32
CA ARG A 69 -5.61 28.86 3.32
C ARG A 69 -5.77 27.59 4.16
N ARG A 70 -5.36 26.41 3.67
CA ARG A 70 -5.29 25.16 4.47
C ARG A 70 -3.91 24.89 5.10
N ARG A 71 -2.93 25.78 4.89
CA ARG A 71 -1.52 25.77 5.35
C ARG A 71 -1.30 25.61 6.87
N LEU A 72 -2.37 25.53 7.65
CA LEU A 72 -2.40 25.47 9.11
C LEU A 72 -3.27 24.33 9.67
N ASN A 73 -3.96 23.56 8.82
CA ASN A 73 -4.89 22.52 9.23
C ASN A 73 -4.25 21.14 9.06
N SER A 74 -4.21 20.33 10.12
CA SER A 74 -3.84 18.92 10.02
C SER A 74 -4.91 18.12 9.26
N SER A 75 -4.51 17.02 8.65
CA SER A 75 -5.36 16.15 7.82
C SER A 75 -6.56 15.59 8.59
N ASP A 76 -7.73 15.49 7.98
CA ASP A 76 -8.90 14.92 8.65
C ASP A 76 -8.82 13.39 8.76
N ILE A 77 -8.20 12.74 7.76
CA ILE A 77 -7.85 11.32 7.73
C ILE A 77 -6.34 11.17 7.49
N ILE A 78 -5.70 10.19 8.14
CA ILE A 78 -4.35 9.73 7.79
C ILE A 78 -4.41 8.21 7.55
N ALA A 79 -4.16 7.76 6.32
CA ALA A 79 -4.11 6.35 5.93
C ALA A 79 -2.67 5.92 5.66
N VAL A 80 -2.24 4.82 6.29
CA VAL A 80 -0.84 4.36 6.30
C VAL A 80 -0.77 2.89 5.87
N GLY A 81 -0.26 2.66 4.67
CA GLY A 81 -0.02 1.31 4.12
C GLY A 81 1.44 0.89 4.26
N PHE A 82 1.67 -0.30 4.85
CA PHE A 82 2.99 -0.94 4.85
C PHE A 82 2.98 -2.20 3.99
N GLN A 83 4.08 -2.43 3.28
CA GLN A 83 4.38 -3.68 2.59
C GLN A 83 5.68 -4.26 3.15
N GLU A 84 5.85 -5.58 3.09
CA GLU A 84 6.96 -6.30 3.73
C GLU A 84 7.24 -5.84 5.18
N LEU A 85 6.17 -5.63 5.96
CA LEU A 85 6.21 -5.08 7.32
C LEU A 85 7.07 -5.91 8.28
N LEU A 86 7.15 -7.23 8.04
CA LEU A 86 7.84 -8.18 8.90
C LEU A 86 8.26 -9.44 8.13
N PRO A 87 9.23 -10.23 8.63
CA PRO A 87 9.71 -11.44 7.97
C PRO A 87 8.59 -12.42 7.60
N LEU A 88 8.68 -13.00 6.40
CA LEU A 88 7.61 -13.81 5.81
C LEU A 88 7.14 -14.97 6.71
N TYR A 89 8.04 -15.64 7.44
CA TYR A 89 7.66 -16.72 8.36
C TYR A 89 6.76 -16.23 9.51
N LEU A 90 6.98 -15.03 10.05
CA LEU A 90 6.13 -14.39 11.06
C LEU A 90 4.83 -13.86 10.45
N GLY A 91 4.87 -13.34 9.22
CA GLY A 91 3.67 -12.91 8.49
C GLY A 91 2.73 -14.07 8.18
N LEU A 92 3.26 -15.17 7.63
CA LEU A 92 2.49 -16.36 7.20
C LEU A 92 1.94 -17.14 8.40
N SER A 93 2.74 -17.34 9.47
CA SER A 93 2.22 -17.85 10.75
C SER A 93 1.23 -16.88 11.40
N GLY A 94 1.28 -15.60 11.00
CA GLY A 94 0.46 -14.49 11.43
C GLY A 94 0.66 -14.13 12.90
N LEU A 95 1.94 -14.03 13.28
CA LEU A 95 2.44 -13.45 14.51
C LEU A 95 2.70 -11.93 14.36
N SER A 96 2.06 -11.29 13.37
CA SER A 96 2.23 -9.88 13.01
C SER A 96 1.66 -8.88 14.02
N ASN A 97 0.78 -9.33 14.93
CA ASN A 97 0.09 -8.48 15.91
C ASN A 97 1.03 -7.62 16.76
N LYS A 98 2.21 -8.11 17.14
CA LYS A 98 3.20 -7.31 17.90
C LYS A 98 3.71 -6.14 17.05
N VAL A 99 4.23 -6.43 15.86
CA VAL A 99 4.84 -5.44 14.97
C VAL A 99 3.82 -4.36 14.57
N ILE A 100 2.59 -4.73 14.22
CA ILE A 100 1.58 -3.75 13.83
C ILE A 100 1.09 -2.89 15.02
N ASN A 101 1.08 -3.43 16.24
CA ASN A 101 0.77 -2.65 17.44
C ASN A 101 1.92 -1.69 17.79
N ASN A 102 3.17 -2.11 17.67
CA ASN A 102 4.35 -1.26 17.85
C ASN A 102 4.36 -0.11 16.83
N ARG A 103 4.09 -0.41 15.55
CA ARG A 103 3.95 0.60 14.49
C ARG A 103 2.81 1.58 14.78
N ASN A 104 1.68 1.08 15.28
CA ASN A 104 0.56 1.95 15.67
C ASN A 104 0.93 2.90 16.81
N ALA A 105 1.58 2.40 17.87
CA ALA A 105 2.02 3.22 18.99
C ALA A 105 3.01 4.30 18.52
N HIS A 106 4.03 3.90 17.75
CA HIS A 106 5.03 4.81 17.19
C HIS A 106 4.41 5.86 16.26
N ILE A 107 3.42 5.51 15.42
CA ILE A 107 2.69 6.49 14.59
C ILE A 107 1.93 7.49 15.47
N LEU A 108 1.19 7.03 16.48
CA LEU A 108 0.42 7.92 17.36
C LEU A 108 1.33 8.84 18.18
N GLU A 109 2.43 8.33 18.74
CA GLU A 109 3.45 9.11 19.44
C GLU A 109 4.06 10.20 18.52
N GLN A 110 4.40 9.84 17.29
CA GLN A 110 4.96 10.79 16.32
C GLN A 110 3.92 11.79 15.79
N ILE A 111 2.63 11.44 15.79
CA ILE A 111 1.53 12.40 15.55
C ILE A 111 1.44 13.37 16.73
N GLU A 112 1.30 12.87 17.98
CA GLU A 112 1.12 13.72 19.17
C GLU A 112 2.33 14.64 19.43
N ALA A 113 3.55 14.23 19.07
CA ALA A 113 4.75 15.06 19.20
C ALA A 113 4.83 16.23 18.19
N HIS A 114 4.18 16.12 17.02
CA HIS A 114 4.40 17.04 15.88
C HIS A 114 3.11 17.64 15.28
N SER A 115 1.94 17.24 15.77
CA SER A 115 0.63 17.78 15.45
C SER A 115 0.00 18.42 16.70
N LYS A 116 -0.71 19.54 16.52
CA LYS A 116 -1.57 20.12 17.58
C LYS A 116 -2.92 19.41 17.71
N GLU A 117 -3.21 18.52 16.78
CA GLU A 117 -4.46 17.79 16.64
C GLU A 117 -4.25 16.32 17.00
N ARG A 118 -5.18 15.74 17.78
CA ARG A 118 -5.19 14.33 18.16
C ARG A 118 -5.93 13.46 17.15
N TYR A 119 -5.60 12.16 17.14
CA TYR A 119 -6.10 11.19 16.19
C TYR A 119 -6.40 9.84 16.85
N ALA A 120 -7.59 9.31 16.58
CA ALA A 120 -7.96 7.95 16.92
C ALA A 120 -7.58 6.98 15.78
N LEU A 121 -7.12 5.79 16.14
CA LEU A 121 -7.04 4.66 15.21
C LEU A 121 -8.45 4.16 14.93
N ILE A 122 -8.90 4.27 13.68
CA ILE A 122 -10.25 3.87 13.26
C ILE A 122 -10.23 2.48 12.64
N ALA A 123 -9.32 2.24 11.69
CA ALA A 123 -9.17 0.94 11.04
C ALA A 123 -7.74 0.41 11.22
N LYS A 124 -7.60 -0.90 11.48
CA LYS A 124 -6.30 -1.60 11.48
C LYS A 124 -6.49 -3.00 10.95
N VAL A 125 -5.80 -3.33 9.86
CA VAL A 125 -5.83 -4.66 9.26
C VAL A 125 -4.42 -5.08 8.86
N VAL A 126 -4.11 -6.37 9.01
CA VAL A 126 -2.80 -6.96 8.73
C VAL A 126 -2.96 -8.33 8.09
N ASN A 127 -2.18 -8.62 7.04
CA ASN A 127 -2.19 -9.89 6.33
C ASN A 127 -0.81 -10.22 5.79
N GLY A 128 -0.19 -11.27 6.34
CA GLY A 128 1.19 -11.60 6.02
C GLY A 128 2.13 -10.44 6.35
N GLY A 129 2.91 -10.04 5.34
CA GLY A 129 3.77 -8.86 5.40
C GLY A 129 3.11 -7.55 4.95
N VAL A 130 1.81 -7.49 4.68
CA VAL A 130 1.12 -6.22 4.36
C VAL A 130 0.36 -5.74 5.58
N ALA A 131 0.31 -4.42 5.81
CA ALA A 131 -0.53 -3.76 6.81
C ALA A 131 -1.20 -2.50 6.27
N LEU A 132 -2.33 -2.13 6.86
CA LEU A 132 -3.02 -0.86 6.63
C LEU A 132 -3.61 -0.38 7.96
N LEU A 133 -3.24 0.83 8.35
CA LEU A 133 -3.82 1.55 9.48
C LEU A 133 -4.47 2.81 8.94
N VAL A 134 -5.63 3.18 9.46
CA VAL A 134 -6.27 4.46 9.14
C VAL A 134 -6.73 5.15 10.41
N TYR A 135 -6.31 6.40 10.53
CA TYR A 135 -6.59 7.30 11.63
C TYR A 135 -7.50 8.43 11.16
N ALA A 136 -8.26 9.03 12.06
CA ALA A 136 -8.90 10.32 11.78
C ALA A 136 -8.90 11.22 13.01
N ARG A 137 -9.10 12.51 12.76
CA ARG A 137 -8.94 13.58 13.76
C ARG A 137 -10.03 13.53 14.85
N ASP A 138 -9.61 13.56 16.11
CA ASP A 138 -10.44 13.47 17.32
C ASP A 138 -11.53 14.53 17.40
N ALA A 139 -11.26 15.72 16.87
CA ALA A 139 -12.18 16.86 16.88
C ALA A 139 -13.28 16.79 15.81
N GLY A 140 -13.24 15.78 14.93
CA GLY A 140 -14.20 15.62 13.83
C GLY A 140 -14.50 14.16 13.53
N ILE A 141 -13.91 13.65 12.45
CA ILE A 141 -14.28 12.37 11.83
C ILE A 141 -14.20 11.16 12.77
N ALA A 142 -13.32 11.16 13.77
CA ALA A 142 -13.26 10.08 14.77
C ALA A 142 -14.54 9.92 15.61
N ARG A 143 -15.41 10.96 15.66
CA ARG A 143 -16.69 10.93 16.37
C ARG A 143 -17.89 10.62 15.46
N THR A 144 -17.70 10.67 14.14
CA THR A 144 -18.76 10.48 13.15
C THR A 144 -18.59 9.21 12.33
N ALA A 145 -17.43 8.55 12.41
CA ALA A 145 -17.19 7.23 11.87
C ALA A 145 -18.01 6.15 12.59
N CYS A 146 -18.60 5.26 11.81
CA CYS A 146 -19.36 4.10 12.25
C CYS A 146 -18.86 2.86 11.49
N ASP A 147 -19.39 1.68 11.82
CA ASP A 147 -19.42 0.46 10.97
C ASP A 147 -18.12 0.09 10.23
N VAL A 148 -16.95 0.29 10.88
CA VAL A 148 -15.63 0.24 10.22
C VAL A 148 -15.25 -1.19 9.82
N GLN A 149 -15.54 -1.57 8.57
CA GLN A 149 -15.19 -2.89 8.05
C GLN A 149 -13.70 -2.99 7.66
N THR A 150 -13.11 -4.18 7.85
CA THR A 150 -11.83 -4.52 7.24
C THR A 150 -11.88 -5.87 6.52
N SER A 151 -11.34 -5.91 5.29
CA SER A 151 -11.24 -7.12 4.48
C SER A 151 -9.83 -7.24 3.89
N TRP A 152 -9.54 -8.34 3.20
CA TRP A 152 -8.21 -8.59 2.63
C TRP A 152 -8.16 -9.80 1.70
N THR A 153 -7.27 -9.76 0.72
CA THR A 153 -7.07 -10.84 -0.26
C THR A 153 -5.60 -11.23 -0.46
N GLY A 154 -5.36 -12.52 -0.71
CA GLY A 154 -4.10 -13.08 -1.18
C GLY A 154 -4.11 -13.22 -2.70
N SER A 155 -2.94 -13.31 -3.33
CA SER A 155 -2.85 -13.33 -4.80
C SER A 155 -1.68 -14.11 -5.39
N GLY A 156 -0.77 -14.59 -4.53
CA GLY A 156 -0.09 -15.84 -4.83
C GLY A 156 -1.09 -17.00 -4.81
N PRO A 157 -0.61 -18.24 -4.92
CA PRO A 157 -1.45 -19.42 -4.82
C PRO A 157 -2.43 -19.37 -3.62
N ALA A 158 -3.68 -19.76 -3.87
CA ALA A 158 -4.76 -20.03 -2.92
C ALA A 158 -5.62 -18.88 -2.31
N TYR A 159 -5.30 -17.58 -2.46
CA TYR A 159 -6.28 -16.43 -2.46
C TYR A 159 -7.09 -16.09 -1.16
N MET A 160 -7.66 -14.86 -0.95
CA MET A 160 -8.43 -14.48 0.29
C MET A 160 -9.61 -13.43 0.26
N GLY A 161 -10.49 -13.37 1.31
CA GLY A 161 -11.69 -12.49 1.59
C GLY A 161 -13.03 -13.27 1.79
N ASN A 162 -13.94 -13.23 2.81
CA ASN A 162 -14.28 -12.58 4.13
C ASN A 162 -15.25 -11.38 4.23
N LYS A 163 -15.47 -10.91 5.49
CA LYS A 163 -16.73 -10.32 5.98
C LYS A 163 -16.66 -9.80 7.44
N GLU A 164 -17.19 -8.60 7.67
CA GLU A 164 -18.38 -8.33 8.52
C GLU A 164 -19.39 -7.57 7.62
N ASP A 165 -20.63 -7.33 8.06
CA ASP A 165 -21.71 -6.79 7.19
C ASP A 165 -21.98 -5.30 7.39
N GLY A 166 -22.51 -4.61 6.37
CA GLY A 166 -22.72 -3.14 6.39
C GLY A 166 -23.26 -2.54 5.09
N PRO A 167 -23.58 -1.23 5.08
CA PRO A 167 -24.24 -0.55 3.96
C PRO A 167 -23.27 -0.09 2.84
N ASP A 168 -23.57 1.01 2.13
CA ASP A 168 -22.69 1.64 1.13
C ASP A 168 -21.54 2.44 1.79
N ALA A 169 -20.29 2.18 1.38
CA ALA A 169 -19.10 2.76 2.02
C ALA A 169 -18.78 4.20 1.58
N LEU A 170 -18.48 5.11 2.52
CA LEU A 170 -18.08 6.48 2.16
C LEU A 170 -16.62 6.56 1.70
N ASP A 171 -15.68 6.12 2.52
CA ASP A 171 -14.22 6.26 2.28
C ASP A 171 -13.50 4.89 2.32
N SER A 172 -13.00 4.45 1.18
CA SER A 172 -12.42 3.12 0.97
C SER A 172 -10.91 3.15 0.73
N PHE A 173 -10.14 2.40 1.53
CA PHE A 173 -8.68 2.36 1.48
C PHE A 173 -8.16 0.94 1.19
N VAL A 174 -7.55 0.74 0.01
CA VAL A 174 -6.91 -0.52 -0.40
C VAL A 174 -5.38 -0.40 -0.26
N CYS A 175 -4.74 -1.31 0.49
CA CYS A 175 -3.28 -1.42 0.53
C CYS A 175 -2.83 -2.68 -0.22
N ALA A 176 -2.14 -2.49 -1.34
CA ALA A 176 -1.73 -3.56 -2.24
C ALA A 176 -0.23 -3.88 -2.14
N HIS A 177 0.10 -5.16 -2.25
CA HIS A 177 1.42 -5.60 -2.73
C HIS A 177 1.19 -6.57 -3.89
N LEU A 178 1.60 -6.17 -5.10
CA LEU A 178 1.47 -6.95 -6.35
C LEU A 178 2.76 -7.71 -6.70
N THR A 179 2.69 -8.64 -7.65
CA THR A 179 3.82 -9.51 -8.03
C THR A 179 5.02 -8.69 -8.49
N ALA A 180 6.17 -8.90 -7.84
CA ALA A 180 7.43 -8.23 -8.14
C ALA A 180 8.08 -8.69 -9.47
N HIS A 181 9.21 -8.06 -9.82
CA HIS A 181 10.02 -8.29 -11.04
C HIS A 181 9.41 -7.79 -12.36
N ALA A 182 10.24 -7.25 -13.26
CA ALA A 182 9.79 -6.52 -14.44
C ALA A 182 8.98 -7.39 -15.42
N GLU A 183 9.41 -8.63 -15.64
CA GLU A 183 8.81 -9.60 -16.56
C GLU A 183 7.43 -10.12 -16.10
N LYS A 184 7.04 -9.91 -14.84
CA LYS A 184 5.78 -10.40 -14.26
C LYS A 184 4.60 -9.43 -14.44
N LEU A 185 4.56 -8.73 -15.57
CA LEU A 185 3.54 -7.72 -15.85
C LEU A 185 2.14 -8.33 -16.00
N SER A 186 2.02 -9.46 -16.69
CA SER A 186 0.77 -10.23 -16.79
C SER A 186 0.29 -10.73 -15.42
N ASN A 187 1.22 -11.16 -14.56
CA ASN A 187 0.90 -11.48 -13.17
C ASN A 187 0.35 -10.26 -12.42
N ARG A 188 0.94 -9.06 -12.55
CA ARG A 188 0.43 -7.81 -11.94
C ARG A 188 -0.97 -7.39 -12.43
N ILE A 189 -1.31 -7.69 -13.68
CA ILE A 189 -2.65 -7.42 -14.24
C ILE A 189 -3.67 -8.45 -13.71
N ALA A 190 -3.34 -9.74 -13.73
CA ALA A 190 -4.18 -10.79 -13.14
C ALA A 190 -4.37 -10.57 -11.62
N ASP A 191 -3.32 -10.13 -10.95
CA ASP A 191 -3.29 -9.66 -9.57
C ASP A 191 -4.32 -8.56 -9.31
N TRP A 192 -4.35 -7.47 -10.11
CA TRP A 192 -5.35 -6.40 -9.92
C TRP A 192 -6.77 -6.90 -10.15
N ASN A 193 -7.00 -7.66 -11.23
CA ASN A 193 -8.32 -8.23 -11.50
C ASN A 193 -8.78 -9.16 -10.36
N HIS A 194 -7.86 -9.88 -9.71
CA HIS A 194 -8.14 -10.69 -8.54
C HIS A 194 -8.50 -9.87 -7.29
N ILE A 195 -7.89 -8.69 -7.09
CA ILE A 195 -8.32 -7.74 -6.05
C ILE A 195 -9.79 -7.38 -6.28
N VAL A 196 -10.13 -6.87 -7.46
CA VAL A 196 -11.48 -6.37 -7.76
C VAL A 196 -12.56 -7.43 -7.53
N GLY A 197 -12.29 -8.70 -7.89
CA GLY A 197 -13.24 -9.80 -7.71
C GLY A 197 -13.33 -10.40 -6.29
N THR A 198 -12.27 -10.35 -5.47
CA THR A 198 -12.26 -11.03 -4.15
C THR A 198 -12.23 -10.11 -2.94
N LEU A 199 -11.91 -8.84 -3.14
CA LEU A 199 -11.89 -7.82 -2.09
C LEU A 199 -13.30 -7.22 -1.94
N LEU A 200 -14.18 -8.02 -1.34
CA LEU A 200 -15.61 -7.74 -1.27
C LEU A 200 -16.05 -7.23 0.12
N PHE A 201 -17.00 -6.29 0.13
CA PHE A 201 -17.90 -6.05 1.27
C PHE A 201 -18.99 -7.14 1.27
N ASP A 202 -19.44 -7.58 2.45
CA ASP A 202 -20.59 -8.48 2.68
C ASP A 202 -20.56 -9.82 1.89
N GLY A 203 -19.42 -10.14 1.26
CA GLY A 203 -19.28 -11.22 0.27
C GLY A 203 -20.00 -10.99 -1.06
N ARG A 204 -20.43 -9.75 -1.38
CA ARG A 204 -21.25 -9.41 -2.55
C ARG A 204 -20.81 -8.15 -3.30
N SER A 205 -20.35 -7.11 -2.61
CA SER A 205 -20.08 -5.81 -3.21
C SER A 205 -18.60 -5.61 -3.45
N THR A 206 -18.22 -5.12 -4.62
CA THR A 206 -16.83 -4.88 -5.04
C THR A 206 -16.29 -3.57 -4.48
N LEU A 207 -14.97 -3.42 -4.41
CA LEU A 207 -14.28 -2.21 -3.91
C LEU A 207 -14.63 -0.86 -4.60
N TYR A 208 -15.44 -0.88 -5.66
CA TYR A 208 -15.95 0.30 -6.35
C TYR A 208 -17.33 0.77 -5.84
N GLU A 209 -18.02 -0.04 -5.05
CA GLU A 209 -19.30 0.30 -4.39
C GLU A 209 -19.02 1.17 -3.15
N THR A 210 -18.52 2.38 -3.42
CA THR A 210 -18.13 3.38 -2.43
C THR A 210 -18.13 4.80 -3.02
N SER A 211 -18.18 5.85 -2.19
CA SER A 211 -18.14 7.25 -2.65
C SER A 211 -16.75 7.77 -2.98
N HIS A 212 -15.73 7.32 -2.25
CA HIS A 212 -14.33 7.69 -2.43
C HIS A 212 -13.45 6.44 -2.31
N LEU A 213 -12.63 6.16 -3.32
CA LEU A 213 -11.74 5.00 -3.36
C LEU A 213 -10.30 5.46 -3.46
N PHE A 214 -9.45 4.98 -2.56
CA PHE A 214 -8.03 5.21 -2.51
C PHE A 214 -7.29 3.86 -2.55
N VAL A 215 -6.31 3.74 -3.43
CA VAL A 215 -5.53 2.50 -3.62
C VAL A 215 -4.05 2.86 -3.57
N LEU A 216 -3.38 2.37 -2.54
CA LEU A 216 -1.97 2.64 -2.24
C LEU A 216 -1.17 1.33 -2.18
N GLY A 217 0.14 1.41 -2.36
CA GLY A 217 1.03 0.28 -2.07
C GLY A 217 2.22 0.12 -3.03
N ASP A 218 3.01 -0.92 -2.76
CA ASP A 218 3.98 -1.45 -3.73
C ASP A 218 3.22 -2.20 -4.84
N MET A 219 2.87 -1.44 -5.87
CA MET A 219 2.26 -1.93 -7.09
C MET A 219 3.25 -2.69 -7.97
N ASN A 220 4.54 -2.61 -7.68
CA ASN A 220 5.62 -3.36 -8.30
C ASN A 220 5.79 -3.22 -9.83
N PHE A 221 5.10 -2.26 -10.46
CA PHE A 221 5.31 -1.87 -11.86
C PHE A 221 6.69 -1.21 -12.03
N ARG A 222 7.32 -1.46 -13.18
CA ARG A 222 8.72 -1.13 -13.43
C ARG A 222 8.88 -0.22 -14.64
N VAL A 223 9.94 0.58 -14.64
CA VAL A 223 10.43 1.27 -15.83
C VAL A 223 11.15 0.26 -16.72
N VAL A 224 10.66 0.05 -17.95
CA VAL A 224 11.22 -0.92 -18.90
C VAL A 224 11.69 -0.19 -20.16
N LEU A 225 12.95 0.22 -20.13
CA LEU A 225 13.60 0.91 -21.24
C LEU A 225 13.78 0.00 -22.47
N PRO A 226 13.53 0.50 -23.70
CA PRO A 226 13.94 -0.13 -24.95
C PRO A 226 15.43 -0.46 -25.04
N ALA A 227 15.85 -1.20 -26.06
CA ALA A 227 17.25 -1.62 -26.24
C ALA A 227 18.18 -0.47 -26.70
N ASP A 228 17.60 0.45 -27.45
CA ASP A 228 18.18 1.65 -28.08
C ASP A 228 18.12 2.91 -27.19
N HIS A 229 17.39 2.86 -26.08
CA HIS A 229 17.21 4.01 -25.19
C HIS A 229 18.53 4.41 -24.49
N PRO A 230 18.96 5.69 -24.47
CA PRO A 230 20.30 6.08 -23.98
C PRO A 230 20.64 5.69 -22.53
N LEU A 231 19.63 5.50 -21.67
CA LEU A 231 19.81 5.05 -20.27
C LEU A 231 19.74 3.51 -20.10
N LYS A 232 19.65 2.73 -21.19
CA LYS A 232 19.64 1.27 -21.15
C LYS A 232 21.03 0.74 -20.77
N GLY A 233 21.10 0.04 -19.64
CA GLY A 233 22.38 -0.49 -19.12
C GLY A 233 23.31 0.58 -18.53
N ALA A 234 22.85 1.83 -18.38
CA ALA A 234 23.55 2.85 -17.62
C ALA A 234 23.69 2.44 -16.13
N THR A 235 24.76 2.88 -15.47
CA THR A 235 25.01 2.59 -14.05
C THR A 235 23.98 3.29 -13.16
N SER A 236 23.81 2.79 -11.94
CA SER A 236 22.92 3.35 -10.93
C SER A 236 23.29 4.79 -10.54
N ALA A 237 24.57 5.16 -10.65
CA ALA A 237 25.03 6.54 -10.49
C ALA A 237 24.53 7.43 -11.64
N THR A 238 24.74 7.03 -12.90
CA THR A 238 24.23 7.74 -14.08
C THR A 238 22.71 7.85 -14.05
N LEU A 239 22.01 6.78 -13.66
CA LEU A 239 20.55 6.76 -13.52
C LEU A 239 20.06 7.66 -12.39
N GLY A 240 20.75 7.72 -11.24
CA GLY A 240 20.41 8.65 -10.15
C GLY A 240 20.62 10.12 -10.51
N GLN A 241 21.70 10.44 -11.21
CA GLN A 241 21.95 11.78 -11.76
C GLN A 241 20.88 12.14 -12.80
N ALA A 242 20.59 11.24 -13.75
CA ALA A 242 19.53 11.42 -14.74
C ALA A 242 18.16 11.67 -14.10
N LEU A 243 17.77 10.84 -13.12
CA LEU A 243 16.53 10.98 -12.35
C LEU A 243 16.47 12.25 -11.49
N SER A 244 17.57 12.97 -11.28
CA SER A 244 17.55 14.28 -10.61
C SER A 244 16.92 15.37 -11.49
N THR A 245 16.99 15.23 -12.81
CA THR A 245 16.47 16.21 -13.77
C THR A 245 14.98 16.00 -14.06
N HIS A 246 14.16 17.05 -13.93
CA HIS A 246 12.70 16.99 -14.10
C HIS A 246 12.28 16.45 -15.48
N SER A 247 12.77 17.04 -16.57
CA SER A 247 12.46 16.61 -17.94
C SER A 247 12.94 15.19 -18.27
N VAL A 248 13.94 14.67 -17.56
CA VAL A 248 14.38 13.28 -17.71
C VAL A 248 13.42 12.33 -17.01
N ARG A 249 12.94 12.65 -15.80
CA ARG A 249 11.82 11.91 -15.17
C ARG A 249 10.55 11.98 -16.03
N GLU A 250 10.28 13.13 -16.62
CA GLU A 250 9.14 13.35 -17.49
C GLU A 250 9.17 12.48 -18.74
N ASN A 251 10.33 12.30 -19.37
CA ASN A 251 10.48 11.35 -20.48
C ASN A 251 10.47 9.89 -20.01
N LEU A 252 11.07 9.60 -18.84
CA LEU A 252 11.12 8.24 -18.28
C LEU A 252 9.76 7.67 -17.87
N LYS A 253 8.77 8.52 -17.54
CA LYS A 253 7.39 8.09 -17.24
C LYS A 253 6.76 7.31 -18.39
N GLU A 254 7.14 7.61 -19.63
CA GLU A 254 6.60 6.99 -20.85
C GLU A 254 7.06 5.53 -21.02
N PHE A 255 7.99 5.06 -20.18
CA PHE A 255 8.42 3.66 -20.07
C PHE A 255 7.99 3.00 -18.74
N ASP A 256 7.17 3.66 -17.91
CA ASP A 256 6.56 3.06 -16.72
C ASP A 256 5.44 2.09 -17.12
N GLN A 257 5.58 0.81 -16.75
CA GLN A 257 4.59 -0.21 -17.09
C GLN A 257 3.18 0.13 -16.62
N LEU A 258 2.98 0.83 -15.49
CA LEU A 258 1.61 1.16 -15.05
C LEU A 258 0.98 2.18 -16.00
N LEU A 259 1.69 3.25 -16.35
CA LEU A 259 1.21 4.24 -17.31
C LEU A 259 1.00 3.64 -18.71
N CYS A 260 1.93 2.80 -19.19
CA CYS A 260 1.81 2.13 -20.49
C CYS A 260 0.60 1.19 -20.55
N GLU A 261 0.40 0.32 -19.55
CA GLU A 261 -0.73 -0.63 -19.55
C GLU A 261 -2.08 0.07 -19.35
N ARG A 262 -2.15 1.18 -18.61
CA ARG A 262 -3.40 1.95 -18.43
C ARG A 262 -3.85 2.68 -19.70
N ARG A 263 -2.91 3.11 -20.55
CA ARG A 263 -3.21 3.78 -21.84
C ARG A 263 -3.61 2.83 -22.97
N LYS A 264 -3.52 1.51 -22.80
CA LYS A 264 -3.94 0.55 -23.84
C LYS A 264 -5.47 0.49 -23.98
N PRO A 265 -6.01 0.48 -25.22
CA PRO A 265 -7.43 0.20 -25.45
C PRO A 265 -7.88 -1.10 -24.78
N GLY A 266 -9.03 -1.09 -24.11
CA GLY A 266 -9.58 -2.26 -23.42
C GLY A 266 -8.86 -2.66 -22.12
N SER A 267 -7.93 -1.84 -21.61
CA SER A 267 -7.24 -2.14 -20.34
C SER A 267 -8.20 -2.18 -19.16
N ARG A 268 -8.12 -3.24 -18.36
CA ARG A 268 -8.91 -3.45 -17.13
C ARG A 268 -8.17 -3.04 -15.85
N LEU A 269 -7.04 -2.35 -16.00
CA LEU A 269 -6.10 -2.04 -14.92
C LEU A 269 -6.40 -0.66 -14.30
N PHE A 270 -6.81 -0.65 -13.02
CA PHE A 270 -7.26 0.55 -12.28
C PHE A 270 -8.24 1.45 -13.06
N VAL A 271 -9.26 0.84 -13.67
CA VAL A 271 -10.31 1.57 -14.40
C VAL A 271 -11.05 2.52 -13.47
N GLY A 272 -11.31 3.75 -13.93
CA GLY A 272 -11.96 4.81 -13.15
C GLY A 272 -11.07 5.52 -12.13
N LEU A 273 -9.85 5.02 -11.86
CA LEU A 273 -8.90 5.69 -10.96
C LEU A 273 -8.07 6.75 -11.69
N ARG A 274 -7.47 7.65 -10.91
CA ARG A 274 -6.54 8.70 -11.34
C ARG A 274 -5.27 8.59 -10.50
N GLU A 275 -4.18 9.13 -11.00
CA GLU A 275 -2.91 9.28 -10.29
C GLU A 275 -2.38 10.67 -10.61
N SER A 276 -1.76 11.34 -9.64
CA SER A 276 -1.09 12.63 -9.87
C SER A 276 0.30 12.40 -10.48
N GLU A 277 1.13 13.44 -10.60
CA GLU A 277 2.42 13.35 -11.30
C GLU A 277 3.49 12.56 -10.50
N PHE A 278 3.37 11.23 -10.47
CA PHE A 278 4.27 10.30 -9.75
C PHE A 278 5.75 10.45 -10.12
N TRP A 279 6.01 10.93 -11.34
CA TRP A 279 7.33 11.19 -11.90
C TRP A 279 7.89 12.57 -11.48
N GLY A 280 7.11 13.40 -10.78
CA GLY A 280 7.58 14.64 -10.18
C GLY A 280 8.70 14.41 -9.17
N PHE A 281 8.68 13.27 -8.46
CA PHE A 281 9.73 12.81 -7.54
C PHE A 281 10.57 11.65 -8.12
N LYS A 282 11.76 11.42 -7.56
CA LYS A 282 12.68 10.33 -7.94
C LYS A 282 12.05 8.94 -7.69
N CYS A 283 12.35 7.97 -8.55
CA CYS A 283 11.93 6.57 -8.41
C CYS A 283 12.08 6.06 -6.96
N SER A 284 11.04 5.43 -6.41
CA SER A 284 11.00 4.97 -5.02
C SER A 284 11.85 3.71 -4.76
N TYR A 285 12.21 2.97 -5.81
CA TYR A 285 12.96 1.71 -5.75
C TYR A 285 14.04 1.69 -6.86
N LYS A 286 15.16 0.94 -6.77
CA LYS A 286 15.69 0.15 -5.64
C LYS A 286 16.95 0.83 -5.12
N TYR A 287 17.01 1.16 -3.85
CA TYR A 287 18.18 1.78 -3.21
C TYR A 287 19.10 0.74 -2.55
N TYR A 288 20.32 1.15 -2.23
CA TYR A 288 21.09 0.48 -1.17
C TYR A 288 20.55 0.92 0.19
N ILE A 289 20.38 -0.05 1.11
CA ILE A 289 20.06 0.23 2.52
C ILE A 289 21.19 1.09 3.11
N GLY A 290 20.83 2.13 3.85
CA GLY A 290 21.73 3.20 4.32
C GLY A 290 21.90 4.35 3.33
N GLY A 291 21.58 4.19 2.05
CA GLY A 291 21.75 5.21 1.00
C GLY A 291 20.55 6.16 0.86
N VAL A 292 20.80 7.47 0.90
CA VAL A 292 19.78 8.50 0.61
C VAL A 292 19.45 8.53 -0.88
N ASP A 293 20.47 8.65 -1.74
CA ASP A 293 20.34 8.84 -3.20
C ASP A 293 21.18 7.85 -4.02
N HIS A 294 21.31 6.62 -3.52
CA HIS A 294 22.15 5.58 -4.10
C HIS A 294 21.32 4.37 -4.54
N TYR A 295 20.99 4.31 -5.83
CA TYR A 295 20.31 3.17 -6.45
C TYR A 295 21.21 1.93 -6.52
N SER A 296 20.60 0.75 -6.55
CA SER A 296 21.27 -0.54 -6.56
C SER A 296 21.28 -1.20 -7.94
N GLU A 297 22.48 -1.50 -8.45
CA GLU A 297 22.72 -2.12 -9.77
C GLU A 297 21.99 -3.45 -9.99
N LYS A 298 21.41 -4.03 -8.94
CA LYS A 298 20.58 -5.24 -9.02
C LYS A 298 19.28 -5.03 -9.82
N ARG A 299 18.76 -3.81 -9.96
CA ARG A 299 17.49 -3.51 -10.66
C ARG A 299 17.49 -2.08 -11.23
N THR A 300 16.92 -1.90 -12.42
CA THR A 300 16.54 -0.57 -12.93
C THR A 300 15.69 0.18 -11.89
N PRO A 301 15.96 1.46 -11.59
CA PRO A 301 15.10 2.27 -10.75
C PRO A 301 13.66 2.33 -11.29
N SER A 302 12.66 2.42 -10.41
CA SER A 302 11.25 2.43 -10.77
C SER A 302 10.37 3.11 -9.72
N TRP A 303 9.23 3.65 -10.15
CA TRP A 303 8.12 4.04 -9.28
C TRP A 303 7.23 2.83 -9.00
N THR A 304 7.71 1.96 -8.11
CA THR A 304 7.00 0.74 -7.66
C THR A 304 5.85 1.08 -6.73
N ASP A 305 6.08 2.05 -5.85
CA ASP A 305 5.15 2.51 -4.82
C ASP A 305 4.26 3.60 -5.44
N ARG A 306 2.93 3.46 -5.32
CA ARG A 306 1.95 4.35 -5.98
C ARG A 306 0.75 4.65 -5.08
N ILE A 307 0.09 5.79 -5.32
CA ILE A 307 -1.18 6.19 -4.70
C ILE A 307 -2.14 6.64 -5.81
N LEU A 308 -3.20 5.87 -6.04
CA LEU A 308 -4.27 6.14 -7.00
C LEU A 308 -5.59 6.42 -6.27
N TYR A 309 -6.47 7.21 -6.88
CA TYR A 309 -7.74 7.64 -6.24
C TYR A 309 -8.88 7.89 -7.24
N THR A 310 -10.13 7.88 -6.75
CA THR A 310 -11.33 8.31 -7.50
C THR A 310 -12.50 8.64 -6.57
N THR A 311 -13.55 9.27 -7.11
CA THR A 311 -14.72 9.73 -6.35
C THR A 311 -16.00 9.76 -7.21
N TYR A 312 -17.17 9.62 -6.57
CA TYR A 312 -18.50 9.67 -7.20
C TYR A 312 -18.75 10.86 -8.14
N THR A 313 -18.13 12.01 -7.85
CA THR A 313 -18.22 13.25 -8.63
C THR A 313 -17.41 13.23 -9.93
N ASP A 314 -16.46 12.30 -10.09
CA ASP A 314 -15.67 12.20 -11.32
C ASP A 314 -16.51 11.64 -12.48
N SER A 315 -16.15 11.99 -13.72
CA SER A 315 -16.75 11.41 -14.93
C SER A 315 -15.94 10.20 -15.39
N PRO A 316 -16.59 9.06 -15.74
CA PRO A 316 -15.89 7.90 -16.30
C PRO A 316 -15.21 8.21 -17.65
N ASP A 317 -15.72 9.20 -18.38
CA ASP A 317 -15.29 9.60 -19.73
C ASP A 317 -14.00 10.42 -19.73
N VAL A 318 -13.68 11.10 -18.61
CA VAL A 318 -12.50 11.96 -18.48
C VAL A 318 -11.39 11.22 -17.73
N ALA A 319 -10.53 10.52 -18.48
CA ALA A 319 -9.53 9.59 -17.93
C ALA A 319 -8.63 10.16 -16.82
N ASP A 320 -8.07 11.35 -17.05
CA ASP A 320 -7.14 12.02 -16.12
C ASP A 320 -7.80 13.11 -15.26
N GLY A 321 -9.13 13.30 -15.38
CA GLY A 321 -9.87 14.34 -14.69
C GLY A 321 -10.43 13.86 -13.35
N SER A 322 -10.01 14.49 -12.26
CA SER A 322 -10.60 14.29 -10.94
C SER A 322 -10.98 15.60 -10.26
N THR A 323 -12.06 15.52 -9.49
CA THR A 323 -12.55 16.54 -8.56
C THR A 323 -11.86 16.48 -7.20
N ILE A 324 -11.13 15.40 -6.90
CA ILE A 324 -10.15 15.37 -5.81
C ILE A 324 -8.93 16.21 -6.22
N THR A 325 -8.66 17.27 -5.47
CA THR A 325 -7.49 18.12 -5.71
C THR A 325 -6.29 17.58 -4.95
N ASN A 326 -5.25 17.15 -5.66
CA ASN A 326 -3.97 16.83 -5.05
C ASN A 326 -3.24 18.12 -4.62
N LEU A 327 -2.76 18.16 -3.38
CA LEU A 327 -2.00 19.28 -2.79
C LEU A 327 -0.50 18.97 -2.64
N LEU A 328 -0.13 17.68 -2.62
CA LEU A 328 1.23 17.15 -2.60
C LEU A 328 1.22 15.68 -3.07
N TYR A 329 2.20 15.28 -3.88
CA TYR A 329 2.56 13.88 -4.09
C TYR A 329 4.09 13.78 -4.19
N THR A 330 4.73 13.12 -3.22
CA THR A 330 6.21 13.05 -3.14
C THR A 330 6.70 11.74 -2.53
N SER A 331 7.94 11.36 -2.83
CA SER A 331 8.72 10.45 -1.98
C SER A 331 9.46 11.23 -0.90
N ILE A 332 9.94 10.51 0.13
CA ILE A 332 10.69 11.08 1.25
C ILE A 332 12.08 10.42 1.30
N PRO A 333 13.12 11.03 0.67
CA PRO A 333 14.41 10.37 0.43
C PRO A 333 15.23 10.06 1.68
N GLY A 334 14.98 10.74 2.80
CA GLY A 334 15.74 10.59 4.05
C GLY A 334 15.62 9.22 4.72
N TYR A 335 14.61 8.42 4.38
CA TYR A 335 14.44 7.07 4.90
C TYR A 335 15.39 6.11 4.18
N THR A 336 16.25 5.44 4.93
CA THR A 336 17.31 4.57 4.37
C THR A 336 17.31 3.13 4.89
N THR A 337 16.42 2.78 5.83
CA THR A 337 16.32 1.42 6.40
C THR A 337 15.77 0.37 5.44
N SER A 338 15.14 0.82 4.36
CA SER A 338 14.61 0.00 3.28
C SER A 338 15.32 0.36 1.98
N ASP A 339 15.28 -0.55 1.01
CA ASP A 339 15.63 -0.29 -0.39
C ASP A 339 14.50 0.40 -1.17
N HIS A 340 13.34 0.61 -0.54
CA HIS A 340 12.31 1.54 -1.00
C HIS A 340 12.40 2.88 -0.25
N LYS A 341 11.94 3.96 -0.89
CA LYS A 341 11.61 5.23 -0.23
C LYS A 341 10.11 5.30 0.01
N PRO A 342 9.65 5.73 1.20
CA PRO A 342 8.24 5.99 1.43
C PRO A 342 7.72 7.06 0.47
N ILE A 343 6.43 6.99 0.16
CA ILE A 343 5.68 8.02 -0.57
C ILE A 343 4.54 8.56 0.29
N VAL A 344 4.19 9.83 0.08
CA VAL A 344 3.06 10.51 0.70
C VAL A 344 2.27 11.31 -0.33
N SER A 345 0.95 11.33 -0.19
CA SER A 345 0.03 12.12 -0.99
C SER A 345 -0.96 12.84 -0.07
N LEU A 346 -1.27 14.10 -0.38
CA LEU A 346 -2.23 14.94 0.36
C LEU A 346 -3.37 15.34 -0.57
N LEU A 347 -4.57 14.79 -0.31
CA LEU A 347 -5.73 14.87 -1.19
C LEU A 347 -6.85 15.68 -0.53
N LEU A 348 -7.35 16.70 -1.22
CA LEU A 348 -8.53 17.48 -0.83
C LEU A 348 -9.76 16.93 -1.56
N LEU A 349 -10.72 16.38 -0.82
CA LEU A 349 -11.94 15.83 -1.40
C LEU A 349 -12.94 16.95 -1.77
N PRO A 350 -13.80 16.72 -2.79
CA PRO A 350 -14.96 17.58 -3.03
C PRO A 350 -15.87 17.61 -1.77
N PRO A 351 -16.61 18.72 -1.51
CA PRO A 351 -17.57 18.76 -0.41
C PRO A 351 -18.67 17.71 -0.60
N THR A 352 -18.95 16.90 0.41
CA THR A 352 -20.03 15.91 0.37
C THR A 352 -21.36 16.63 0.15
N SER A 353 -22.09 16.24 -0.90
CA SER A 353 -23.33 16.89 -1.28
C SER A 353 -24.47 16.49 -0.34
N THR A 354 -24.91 17.40 0.53
CA THR A 354 -25.96 17.16 1.55
C THR A 354 -27.39 17.07 0.95
N SER A 355 -27.55 16.41 -0.19
CA SER A 355 -28.88 16.08 -0.72
C SER A 355 -29.49 14.97 0.13
N HIS A 356 -30.79 15.07 0.43
CA HIS A 356 -31.53 14.07 1.19
C HIS A 356 -31.67 12.78 0.38
N ARG A 357 -30.65 11.92 0.46
CA ARG A 357 -30.61 10.57 -0.07
C ARG A 357 -30.34 9.62 1.08
N ASP A 358 -31.10 8.52 1.13
CA ASP A 358 -30.96 7.51 2.18
C ASP A 358 -29.73 6.59 1.98
N SER A 359 -29.02 6.73 0.86
CA SER A 359 -27.81 5.97 0.51
C SER A 359 -26.69 6.85 -0.05
N ALA A 360 -25.46 6.35 0.04
CA ALA A 360 -24.27 7.08 -0.37
C ALA A 360 -24.14 7.15 -1.91
N PRO A 361 -23.63 8.26 -2.49
CA PRO A 361 -23.40 8.34 -3.93
C PRO A 361 -22.17 7.52 -4.31
N LEU A 362 -22.32 6.55 -5.22
CA LEU A 362 -21.25 5.62 -5.58
C LEU A 362 -20.38 6.12 -6.76
N ILE A 363 -19.15 5.62 -6.86
CA ILE A 363 -18.26 5.81 -8.01
C ILE A 363 -18.93 5.33 -9.30
N ARG A 364 -18.80 6.15 -10.35
CA ARG A 364 -19.28 5.83 -11.70
C ARG A 364 -18.13 5.27 -12.52
N LEU A 365 -18.36 4.12 -13.15
CA LEU A 365 -17.40 3.45 -14.04
C LEU A 365 -17.89 3.52 -15.49
N PRO A 366 -17.01 3.38 -16.50
CA PRO A 366 -17.43 3.28 -17.89
C PRO A 366 -18.26 2.01 -18.12
N ASP A 367 -19.32 2.08 -18.92
CA ASP A 367 -20.25 0.96 -19.19
C ASP A 367 -19.54 -0.33 -19.68
N SER A 368 -18.39 -0.18 -20.33
CA SER A 368 -17.53 -1.29 -20.77
C SER A 368 -16.84 -2.06 -19.64
N TYR A 369 -16.95 -1.63 -18.38
CA TYR A 369 -16.27 -2.22 -17.23
C TYR A 369 -17.23 -2.41 -16.04
N LEU A 370 -17.90 -3.56 -16.00
CA LEU A 370 -18.49 -4.06 -14.76
C LEU A 370 -17.41 -4.83 -13.96
N PRO A 371 -17.09 -4.40 -12.72
CA PRO A 371 -16.39 -5.23 -11.75
C PRO A 371 -17.38 -6.29 -11.22
N MET A 372 -17.06 -7.57 -11.37
CA MET A 372 -17.93 -8.66 -10.94
C MET A 372 -17.35 -9.42 -9.75
N PRO A 373 -18.14 -9.69 -8.70
CA PRO A 373 -17.75 -10.52 -7.57
C PRO A 373 -17.36 -11.94 -7.98
N ASP A 374 -16.24 -12.43 -7.45
CA ASP A 374 -15.77 -13.80 -7.60
C ASP A 374 -16.59 -14.70 -6.67
N SER A 375 -17.50 -15.51 -7.23
CA SER A 375 -18.37 -16.42 -6.47
C SER A 375 -17.60 -17.47 -5.64
N ALA A 376 -16.29 -17.61 -5.86
CA ALA A 376 -15.41 -18.45 -5.06
C ALA A 376 -14.58 -17.67 -4.01
N ALA A 377 -14.69 -16.35 -3.88
CA ALA A 377 -13.85 -15.50 -3.00
C ALA A 377 -13.73 -16.04 -1.56
N ASN A 378 -14.86 -16.38 -0.94
CA ASN A 378 -14.86 -16.96 0.41
C ASN A 378 -14.17 -18.33 0.46
N ARG A 379 -14.47 -19.25 -0.47
CA ARG A 379 -13.80 -20.57 -0.53
C ARG A 379 -12.30 -20.40 -0.70
N LYS A 380 -11.90 -19.51 -1.60
CA LYS A 380 -10.53 -19.04 -1.81
C LYS A 380 -9.90 -18.64 -0.47
N ARG A 381 -10.50 -17.75 0.34
CA ARG A 381 -9.90 -17.35 1.65
C ARG A 381 -9.49 -18.47 2.54
N TYR A 382 -10.43 -19.34 2.90
CA TYR A 382 -10.14 -20.27 3.97
C TYR A 382 -9.09 -21.30 3.50
N THR A 383 -9.02 -21.58 2.19
CA THR A 383 -7.89 -22.30 1.57
C THR A 383 -6.55 -21.54 1.71
N GLY A 384 -6.44 -20.30 1.20
CA GLY A 384 -5.21 -19.51 1.27
C GLY A 384 -4.73 -19.27 2.71
N ARG A 385 -5.65 -18.88 3.61
CA ARG A 385 -5.36 -18.66 5.03
C ARG A 385 -4.86 -19.93 5.73
N VAL A 386 -5.42 -21.10 5.42
CA VAL A 386 -4.95 -22.38 6.00
C VAL A 386 -3.55 -22.72 5.49
N ILE A 387 -3.31 -22.59 4.18
CA ILE A 387 -2.00 -22.86 3.57
C ILE A 387 -0.92 -21.94 4.13
N ASP A 388 -1.14 -20.63 4.16
CA ASP A 388 -0.21 -19.65 4.74
C ASP A 388 0.12 -19.98 6.20
N ARG A 389 -0.89 -20.35 7.01
CA ARG A 389 -0.68 -20.68 8.41
C ARG A 389 0.08 -22.00 8.60
N ILE A 390 -0.09 -22.98 7.72
CA ILE A 390 0.69 -24.23 7.71
C ILE A 390 2.14 -23.94 7.34
N VAL A 391 2.38 -23.34 6.17
CA VAL A 391 3.72 -23.00 5.66
C VAL A 391 4.48 -22.10 6.63
N GLY A 392 3.81 -21.06 7.13
CA GLY A 392 4.38 -20.11 8.06
C GLY A 392 4.71 -20.71 9.43
N ARG A 393 3.88 -21.61 9.98
CA ARG A 393 4.19 -22.31 11.23
C ARG A 393 5.35 -23.29 11.08
N ILE A 394 5.42 -24.03 9.98
CA ILE A 394 6.55 -24.93 9.68
C ILE A 394 7.84 -24.12 9.55
N TRP A 395 7.83 -23.04 8.75
CA TRP A 395 8.99 -22.18 8.57
C TRP A 395 9.40 -21.47 9.88
N TRP A 396 8.45 -21.02 10.70
CA TRP A 396 8.72 -20.45 12.03
C TRP A 396 9.37 -21.46 12.98
N LEU A 397 8.87 -22.70 13.06
CA LEU A 397 9.47 -23.77 13.85
C LEU A 397 10.90 -24.08 13.40
N LEU A 398 11.13 -24.23 12.09
CA LEU A 398 12.49 -24.42 11.54
C LEU A 398 13.40 -23.22 11.86
N THR A 399 12.90 -21.99 11.77
CA THR A 399 13.67 -20.79 12.10
C THR A 399 14.10 -20.77 13.56
N ILE A 400 13.25 -21.23 14.49
CA ILE A 400 13.60 -21.39 15.92
C ILE A 400 14.61 -22.53 16.11
N LEU A 401 14.38 -23.71 15.53
CA LEU A 401 15.28 -24.86 15.63
C LEU A 401 16.69 -24.58 15.10
N GLY A 402 16.83 -23.63 14.18
CA GLY A 402 18.11 -23.16 13.64
C GLY A 402 18.58 -21.82 14.19
N ALA A 403 18.15 -21.42 15.39
CA ALA A 403 18.60 -20.21 16.10
C ALA A 403 18.51 -18.92 15.26
N GLY A 404 17.46 -18.78 14.44
CA GLY A 404 17.25 -17.66 13.51
C GLY A 404 17.43 -18.01 12.04
N SER A 405 17.98 -19.19 11.70
CA SER A 405 18.16 -19.65 10.33
C SER A 405 17.35 -20.92 10.03
N ALA A 406 16.35 -20.81 9.15
CA ALA A 406 15.53 -21.96 8.74
C ALA A 406 16.36 -23.08 8.07
N VAL A 407 17.49 -22.76 7.43
CA VAL A 407 18.40 -23.76 6.82
C VAL A 407 19.10 -24.59 7.89
N VAL A 408 19.62 -23.93 8.93
CA VAL A 408 20.18 -24.62 10.11
C VAL A 408 19.08 -25.41 10.84
N GLY A 409 17.84 -24.91 10.84
CA GLY A 409 16.68 -25.61 11.38
C GLY A 409 16.37 -26.94 10.68
N ILE A 410 16.43 -26.96 9.35
CA ILE A 410 16.25 -28.18 8.55
C ILE A 410 17.37 -29.19 8.86
N PHE A 411 18.61 -28.73 8.93
CA PHE A 411 19.76 -29.56 9.30
C PHE A 411 19.63 -30.16 10.71
N ASN A 412 19.31 -29.33 11.70
CA ASN A 412 19.08 -29.75 13.08
C ASN A 412 17.89 -30.72 13.22
N PHE A 413 16.82 -30.50 12.45
CA PHE A 413 15.66 -31.39 12.41
C PHE A 413 15.99 -32.77 11.82
N ILE A 414 16.76 -32.82 10.73
CA ILE A 414 17.22 -34.08 10.11
C ILE A 414 18.14 -34.86 11.07
N ILE A 415 19.09 -34.18 11.73
CA ILE A 415 19.94 -34.80 12.76
C ILE A 415 19.10 -35.32 13.94
N GLY A 416 18.11 -34.54 14.40
CA GLY A 416 17.19 -34.94 15.47
C GLY A 416 16.39 -36.20 15.12
N LEU A 417 15.90 -36.31 13.88
CA LEU A 417 15.22 -37.52 13.39
C LEU A 417 16.17 -38.73 13.34
N GLY A 418 17.42 -38.55 12.87
CA GLY A 418 18.43 -39.60 12.86
C GLY A 418 18.77 -40.12 14.26
N ALA A 419 19.03 -39.20 15.20
CA ALA A 419 19.32 -39.53 16.60
C ALA A 419 18.13 -40.20 17.30
N TRP A 420 16.90 -39.76 17.03
CA TRP A 420 15.69 -40.41 17.56
C TRP A 420 15.47 -41.80 16.98
N GLY A 421 15.72 -41.99 15.68
CA GLY A 421 15.69 -43.32 15.04
C GLY A 421 16.68 -44.29 15.69
N TRP A 422 17.94 -43.85 15.85
CA TRP A 422 18.99 -44.63 16.52
C TRP A 422 18.64 -44.97 17.98
N TRP A 423 18.13 -44.00 18.75
CA TRP A 423 17.67 -44.23 20.12
C TRP A 423 16.50 -45.23 20.20
N ARG A 424 15.59 -45.22 19.22
CA ARG A 424 14.53 -46.22 19.13
C ARG A 424 15.06 -47.62 18.82
N THR A 425 16.06 -47.76 17.93
CA THR A 425 16.67 -49.07 17.65
C THR A 425 17.42 -49.65 18.85
N LEU A 426 18.08 -48.81 19.65
CA LEU A 426 18.69 -49.22 20.92
C LEU A 426 17.64 -49.69 21.94
N LYS A 427 16.50 -48.99 22.02
CA LYS A 427 15.40 -49.39 22.92
C LYS A 427 14.77 -50.73 22.57
N THR A 428 14.59 -51.06 21.30
CA THR A 428 14.10 -52.39 20.90
C THR A 428 15.10 -53.49 21.22
N GLN A 429 16.40 -53.25 21.04
CA GLN A 429 17.44 -54.24 21.38
C GLN A 429 17.57 -54.49 22.90
N THR A 430 17.04 -53.61 23.75
CA THR A 430 17.05 -53.76 25.22
C THR A 430 15.74 -54.30 25.79
N THR A 431 14.78 -54.71 24.95
CA THR A 431 13.51 -55.35 25.36
C THR A 431 13.38 -56.83 24.97
N ASP A 432 14.33 -57.36 24.20
CA ASP A 432 14.37 -58.76 23.76
C ASP A 432 15.33 -59.63 24.62
N VAL A 433 15.52 -59.24 25.89
CA VAL A 433 16.37 -59.90 26.92
C VAL A 433 15.64 -59.90 28.27
#